data_AF-A0A0C3GTA3-F1
#
_entry.id   AF-A0A0C3GTA3-F1
#
_cell.length_a   1.000
_cell.length_b   1.000
_cell.length_c   1.000
_cell.angle_alpha   90.00
_cell.angle_beta   90.00
_cell.angle_gamma   90.00
#
_symmetry.space_group_name_H-M   'P 1'
#
loop_
_entity.id
_entity.type
_entity.pdbx_description
1 polymer ?
#
loop_
_entity_poly.entity_id
_entity_poly.type
_entity_poly.pdbx_seq_one_letter_code
_entity_poly.pdbx_strand_id
1 'polypeptide(L)'
;YVETLITRSKGDTIIDYRSGDEAVVSGIKSVLEKAGITEPEVKYAFDAVSEHNSYQNLSEFLSRGSKINLLLPDKDFEEIPDYITKIKTMVGIVHMDVSSPGFLGVAGFAGGKDFGFIFSRLFSRGLQEGWFTGHPYEVVPGGLNGVEQGLKNYKAGVNSATKYIFKIEDTI
;
A
#
# COMPACT_ATOMS: atom_id res chain seq x y z
N TYR A 1 7.47 9.26 -11.81
CA TYR A 1 8.07 8.69 -10.58
C TYR A 1 8.06 7.17 -10.60
N VAL A 2 6.92 6.47 -10.70
CA VAL A 2 6.89 4.99 -10.63
C VAL A 2 7.89 4.29 -11.56
N GLU A 3 8.08 4.74 -12.80
CA GLU A 3 9.08 4.18 -13.74
C GLU A 3 10.52 4.17 -13.18
N THR A 4 10.87 5.05 -12.24
CA THR A 4 12.20 5.07 -11.62
C THR A 4 12.39 3.97 -10.57
N LEU A 5 11.33 3.26 -10.20
CA LEU A 5 11.33 2.17 -9.21
C LEU A 5 11.26 0.78 -9.85
N ILE A 6 11.04 0.72 -11.16
CA ILE A 6 10.71 -0.51 -11.90
C ILE A 6 11.91 -1.00 -12.69
N THR A 7 12.18 -2.29 -12.61
CA THR A 7 13.23 -2.96 -13.39
C THR A 7 12.60 -3.96 -14.36
N ARG A 8 12.22 -3.49 -15.56
CA ARG A 8 11.52 -4.32 -16.57
C ARG A 8 12.28 -5.59 -16.96
N SER A 9 13.61 -5.54 -16.97
CA SER A 9 14.46 -6.72 -17.24
C SER A 9 14.39 -7.80 -16.15
N LYS A 10 13.88 -7.48 -14.96
CA LYS A 10 13.60 -8.42 -13.87
C LYS A 10 12.13 -8.87 -13.83
N GLY A 11 11.33 -8.49 -14.83
CA GLY A 11 9.93 -8.86 -14.94
C GLY A 11 8.94 -7.82 -14.40
N ASP A 12 9.41 -6.66 -13.91
CA ASP A 12 8.51 -5.63 -13.41
C ASP A 12 7.72 -4.97 -14.55
N THR A 13 6.46 -4.64 -14.30
CA THR A 13 5.60 -3.94 -15.26
C THR A 13 4.76 -2.87 -14.57
N ILE A 14 4.15 -2.00 -15.37
CA ILE A 14 3.19 -1.00 -14.93
C ILE A 14 1.96 -1.12 -15.82
N ILE A 15 0.79 -1.11 -15.20
CA ILE A 15 -0.51 -1.11 -15.86
C ILE A 15 -1.24 0.15 -15.41
N ASP A 16 -1.75 0.94 -16.36
CA ASP A 16 -2.48 2.17 -16.06
C ASP A 16 -3.92 1.86 -15.69
N TYR A 17 -4.24 2.02 -14.41
CA TYR A 17 -5.58 1.77 -13.87
C TYR A 17 -6.63 2.79 -14.30
N ARG A 18 -6.24 3.95 -14.83
CA ARG A 18 -7.17 5.05 -15.15
C ARG A 18 -8.09 4.74 -16.32
N SER A 19 -7.77 3.71 -17.10
CA SER A 19 -8.58 3.23 -18.21
C SER A 19 -9.73 2.30 -17.77
N GLY A 20 -9.91 2.12 -16.45
CA GLY A 20 -10.99 1.32 -15.87
C GLY A 20 -10.62 -0.14 -15.65
N ASP A 21 -11.54 -0.87 -15.01
CA ASP A 21 -11.34 -2.24 -14.54
C ASP A 21 -10.99 -3.21 -15.67
N GLU A 22 -11.70 -3.15 -16.79
CA GLU A 22 -11.44 -4.02 -17.96
C GLU A 22 -10.02 -3.85 -18.50
N ALA A 23 -9.51 -2.62 -18.51
CA ALA A 23 -8.15 -2.33 -18.96
C ALA A 23 -7.10 -2.86 -17.98
N VAL A 24 -7.39 -2.81 -16.67
CA VAL A 24 -6.54 -3.40 -15.63
C VAL A 24 -6.48 -4.92 -15.79
N VAL A 25 -7.63 -5.58 -15.82
CA VAL A 25 -7.74 -7.04 -15.96
C VAL A 25 -7.06 -7.50 -17.25
N SER A 26 -7.37 -6.87 -18.38
CA SER A 26 -6.75 -7.19 -19.67
C SER A 26 -5.23 -6.96 -19.67
N GLY A 27 -4.78 -5.89 -19.02
CA GLY A 27 -3.36 -5.57 -18.85
C GLY A 27 -2.62 -6.63 -18.04
N ILE A 28 -3.18 -7.06 -16.90
CA ILE A 28 -2.59 -8.09 -16.05
C ILE A 28 -2.52 -9.41 -16.82
N LYS A 29 -3.64 -9.81 -17.44
CA LYS A 29 -3.72 -11.02 -18.25
C LYS A 29 -2.65 -11.06 -19.35
N SER A 30 -2.53 -9.97 -20.12
CA SER A 30 -1.54 -9.90 -21.21
C SER A 30 -0.10 -10.02 -20.72
N VAL A 31 0.22 -9.44 -19.55
CA VAL A 31 1.56 -9.55 -18.96
C VAL A 31 1.86 -10.98 -18.51
N LEU A 32 0.90 -11.64 -17.85
CA LEU A 32 1.04 -13.02 -17.40
C LEU A 32 1.21 -13.98 -18.59
N GLU A 33 0.39 -13.83 -19.64
CA GLU A 33 0.50 -14.63 -20.86
C GLU A 33 1.87 -14.47 -21.53
N LYS A 34 2.40 -13.24 -21.61
CA LYS A 34 3.76 -12.98 -22.14
C LYS A 34 4.86 -13.61 -21.28
N ALA A 35 4.61 -13.78 -19.98
CA ALA A 35 5.49 -14.49 -19.07
C ALA A 35 5.30 -16.03 -19.13
N GLY A 36 4.42 -16.53 -20.00
CA GLY A 36 4.14 -17.97 -20.15
C GLY A 36 3.16 -18.52 -19.11
N ILE A 37 2.46 -17.65 -18.37
CA ILE A 37 1.48 -18.01 -17.35
C ILE A 37 0.09 -17.92 -17.98
N THR A 38 -0.54 -19.06 -18.25
CA THR A 38 -1.84 -19.14 -18.93
C THR A 38 -3.00 -19.49 -17.99
N GLU A 39 -2.70 -19.91 -16.77
CA GLU A 39 -3.66 -20.21 -15.72
C GLU A 39 -3.38 -19.33 -14.49
N PRO A 40 -4.36 -19.12 -13.58
CA PRO A 40 -4.12 -18.39 -12.34
C PRO A 40 -3.01 -19.06 -11.51
N GLU A 41 -1.83 -18.46 -11.49
CA GLU A 41 -0.67 -18.90 -10.69
C GLU A 41 -0.23 -17.84 -9.68
N VAL A 42 -0.78 -16.63 -9.73
CA VAL A 42 -0.37 -15.53 -8.84
C VAL A 42 -0.62 -15.94 -7.38
N LYS A 43 0.42 -15.82 -6.55
CA LYS A 43 0.40 -16.26 -5.15
C LYS A 43 0.18 -15.13 -4.17
N TYR A 44 0.53 -13.91 -4.55
CA TYR A 44 0.52 -12.75 -3.66
C TYR A 44 -0.03 -11.54 -4.40
N ALA A 45 -0.94 -10.83 -3.74
CA ALA A 45 -1.35 -9.49 -4.11
C ALA A 45 -1.26 -8.56 -2.90
N PHE A 46 -0.90 -7.31 -3.14
CA PHE A 46 -0.91 -6.25 -2.13
C PHE A 46 -1.77 -5.11 -2.66
N ASP A 47 -2.98 -5.00 -2.14
CA ASP A 47 -3.92 -3.96 -2.54
C ASP A 47 -3.78 -2.74 -1.62
N ALA A 48 -3.08 -1.73 -2.12
CA ALA A 48 -2.87 -0.47 -1.42
C ALA A 48 -4.04 0.52 -1.54
N VAL A 49 -5.11 0.17 -2.28
CA VAL A 49 -6.29 1.01 -2.50
C VAL A 49 -7.49 0.45 -1.73
N SER A 50 -7.79 -0.84 -1.87
CA SER A 50 -8.93 -1.53 -1.23
C SER A 50 -10.30 -0.89 -1.53
N GLU A 51 -10.42 -0.17 -2.65
CA GLU A 51 -11.65 0.48 -3.12
C GLU A 51 -11.70 0.43 -4.65
N HIS A 52 -12.83 0.85 -5.23
CA HIS A 52 -12.96 1.00 -6.68
C HIS A 52 -12.54 -0.26 -7.45
N ASN A 53 -13.08 -1.41 -7.03
CA ASN A 53 -12.85 -2.73 -7.62
C ASN A 53 -11.40 -3.24 -7.56
N SER A 54 -10.50 -2.58 -6.82
CA SER A 54 -9.07 -2.95 -6.79
C SER A 54 -8.81 -4.39 -6.36
N TYR A 55 -9.44 -4.87 -5.28
CA TYR A 55 -9.24 -6.23 -4.79
C TYR A 55 -9.99 -7.27 -5.63
N GLN A 56 -11.10 -6.89 -6.26
CA GLN A 56 -11.87 -7.75 -7.18
C GLN A 56 -11.03 -8.04 -8.42
N ASN A 57 -10.52 -6.99 -9.08
CA ASN A 57 -9.68 -7.11 -10.27
C ASN A 57 -8.43 -7.96 -9.99
N LEU A 58 -7.81 -7.80 -8.80
CA LEU A 58 -6.65 -8.60 -8.42
C LEU A 58 -7.00 -10.07 -8.16
N SER A 59 -8.18 -10.34 -7.60
CA SER A 59 -8.62 -11.69 -7.21
C SER A 59 -8.84 -12.62 -8.40
N GLU A 60 -9.10 -12.10 -9.61
CA GLU A 60 -9.23 -12.90 -10.84
C GLU A 60 -7.96 -13.69 -11.21
N PHE A 61 -6.80 -13.22 -10.78
CA PHE A 61 -5.50 -13.81 -11.16
C PHE A 61 -4.89 -14.67 -10.05
N LEU A 62 -5.49 -14.62 -8.85
CA LEU A 62 -4.99 -15.28 -7.67
C LEU A 62 -5.40 -16.75 -7.64
N SER A 63 -4.40 -17.61 -7.43
CA SER A 63 -4.58 -19.07 -7.42
C SER A 63 -5.10 -19.60 -6.07
N ARG A 64 -5.52 -20.87 -6.01
CA ARG A 64 -5.87 -21.53 -4.74
C ARG A 64 -4.68 -21.50 -3.77
N GLY A 65 -4.94 -21.09 -2.52
CA GLY A 65 -3.92 -20.96 -1.47
C GLY A 65 -3.07 -19.68 -1.58
N SER A 66 -3.42 -18.77 -2.48
CA SER A 66 -2.81 -17.45 -2.57
C SER A 66 -3.21 -16.55 -1.40
N LYS A 67 -2.57 -15.38 -1.33
CA LYS A 67 -2.79 -14.39 -0.28
C LYS A 67 -2.97 -13.00 -0.89
N ILE A 68 -3.92 -12.24 -0.35
CA ILE A 68 -4.10 -10.83 -0.66
C ILE A 68 -3.99 -10.00 0.61
N ASN A 69 -3.14 -8.99 0.59
CA ASN A 69 -3.05 -8.00 1.66
C ASN A 69 -3.91 -6.77 1.34
N LEU A 70 -4.63 -6.27 2.34
CA LEU A 70 -5.62 -5.22 2.24
C LEU A 70 -5.32 -4.14 3.30
N LEU A 71 -5.35 -2.86 2.89
CA LEU A 71 -4.98 -1.74 3.77
C LEU A 71 -6.15 -1.06 4.45
N LEU A 72 -7.33 -1.02 3.84
CA LEU A 72 -8.44 -0.30 4.45
C LEU A 72 -9.11 -1.13 5.57
N PRO A 73 -9.26 -0.55 6.78
CA PRO A 73 -10.06 -1.15 7.82
C PRO A 73 -11.55 -1.08 7.45
N ASP A 74 -12.36 -1.89 8.13
CA ASP A 74 -13.83 -1.80 8.14
C ASP A 74 -14.55 -1.97 6.79
N LYS A 75 -13.88 -2.55 5.79
CA LYS A 75 -14.53 -3.07 4.59
C LYS A 75 -14.91 -4.54 4.73
N ASP A 76 -16.05 -4.84 4.13
CA ASP A 76 -16.42 -6.18 3.78
C ASP A 76 -15.67 -6.59 2.50
N PHE A 77 -15.06 -7.76 2.54
CA PHE A 77 -14.28 -8.33 1.45
C PHE A 77 -14.87 -9.69 1.03
N GLU A 78 -16.18 -9.88 1.22
CA GLU A 78 -16.93 -11.09 0.86
C GLU A 78 -16.73 -11.53 -0.60
N GLU A 79 -16.56 -10.58 -1.53
CA GLU A 79 -16.34 -10.87 -2.96
C GLU A 79 -14.98 -11.52 -3.25
N ILE A 80 -14.03 -11.49 -2.30
CA ILE A 80 -12.77 -12.23 -2.44
C ILE A 80 -13.04 -13.71 -2.20
N PRO A 81 -12.77 -14.61 -3.18
CA PRO A 81 -13.01 -16.03 -3.05
C PRO A 81 -12.38 -16.68 -1.82
N ASP A 82 -13.07 -17.64 -1.21
CA ASP A 82 -12.65 -18.31 0.05
C ASP A 82 -11.32 -19.06 -0.06
N TYR A 83 -10.89 -19.43 -1.27
CA TYR A 83 -9.61 -20.08 -1.49
C TYR A 83 -8.41 -19.12 -1.41
N ILE A 84 -8.66 -17.81 -1.28
CA ILE A 84 -7.65 -16.75 -1.14
C ILE A 84 -7.62 -16.32 0.32
N THR A 85 -6.43 -16.36 0.93
CA THR A 85 -6.25 -15.88 2.31
C THR A 85 -6.22 -14.36 2.34
N LYS A 86 -7.14 -13.76 3.08
CA LYS A 86 -7.24 -12.32 3.29
C LYS A 86 -6.34 -11.91 4.45
N ILE A 87 -5.44 -10.96 4.23
CA ILE A 87 -4.56 -10.39 5.26
C ILE A 87 -4.89 -8.91 5.39
N LYS A 88 -5.23 -8.45 6.59
CA LYS A 88 -5.44 -7.03 6.86
C LYS A 88 -4.20 -6.46 7.52
N THR A 89 -3.64 -5.40 6.95
CA THR A 89 -2.51 -4.70 7.57
C THR A 89 -3.03 -3.67 8.57
N MET A 90 -2.62 -3.80 9.84
CA MET A 90 -2.90 -2.80 10.87
C MET A 90 -1.57 -2.26 11.41
N VAL A 91 -1.12 -1.12 10.88
CA VAL A 91 0.21 -0.57 11.20
C VAL A 91 0.39 -0.27 12.70
N GLY A 92 -0.68 0.09 13.40
CA GLY A 92 -0.63 0.38 14.84
C GLY A 92 -0.11 -0.77 15.72
N ILE A 93 -0.04 -2.02 15.24
CA ILE A 93 0.51 -3.15 16.02
C ILE A 93 1.97 -2.92 16.42
N VAL A 94 2.69 -2.06 15.68
CA VAL A 94 4.08 -1.71 15.99
C VAL A 94 4.23 -0.94 17.30
N HIS A 95 3.13 -0.50 17.89
CA HIS A 95 3.08 0.13 19.21
C HIS A 95 2.49 -0.77 20.29
N MET A 96 2.15 -2.02 19.97
CA MET A 96 1.40 -2.91 20.85
C MET A 96 2.27 -4.06 21.37
N ASP A 97 2.16 -4.33 22.67
CA ASP A 97 2.77 -5.51 23.28
C ASP A 97 2.03 -6.80 22.83
N VAL A 98 2.63 -7.96 23.13
CA VAL A 98 2.09 -9.29 22.74
C VAL A 98 0.73 -9.60 23.37
N SER A 99 0.44 -9.03 24.54
CA SER A 99 -0.87 -9.02 25.16
C SER A 99 -1.45 -7.61 25.10
N SER A 100 -2.50 -7.43 24.31
CA SER A 100 -3.25 -6.17 24.28
C SER A 100 -4.71 -6.41 24.65
N PRO A 101 -5.21 -5.84 25.75
CA PRO A 101 -6.58 -6.06 26.22
C PRO A 101 -7.63 -5.21 25.47
N GLY A 102 -7.21 -4.31 24.57
CA GLY A 102 -8.13 -3.46 23.80
C GLY A 102 -8.80 -4.18 22.63
N PHE A 103 -9.81 -3.55 22.04
CA PHE A 103 -10.56 -4.07 20.88
C PHE A 103 -9.63 -4.65 19.79
N LEU A 104 -8.55 -3.95 19.46
CA LEU A 104 -7.58 -4.40 18.45
C LEU A 104 -6.85 -5.69 18.85
N GLY A 105 -6.47 -5.84 20.12
CA GLY A 105 -5.85 -7.07 20.60
C GLY A 105 -6.82 -8.25 20.62
N VAL A 106 -8.09 -8.01 20.99
CA VAL A 106 -9.17 -9.01 20.88
C VAL A 106 -9.43 -9.39 19.42
N ALA A 107 -9.33 -8.44 18.50
CA ALA A 107 -9.41 -8.67 17.05
C ALA A 107 -8.15 -9.33 16.44
N GLY A 108 -7.19 -9.76 17.27
CA GLY A 108 -5.99 -10.47 16.83
C GLY A 108 -4.82 -9.58 16.38
N PHE A 109 -4.93 -8.26 16.53
CA PHE A 109 -3.86 -7.31 16.24
C PHE A 109 -3.03 -7.03 17.50
N ALA A 110 -1.92 -7.76 17.69
CA ALA A 110 -1.01 -7.57 18.82
C ALA A 110 0.45 -7.97 18.48
N GLY A 111 1.40 -7.64 19.35
CA GLY A 111 2.77 -8.17 19.32
C GLY A 111 3.69 -7.63 18.22
N GLY A 112 3.38 -6.48 17.62
CA GLY A 112 4.18 -5.91 16.52
C GLY A 112 5.37 -5.05 16.96
N LYS A 113 5.53 -4.79 18.26
CA LYS A 113 6.49 -3.82 18.80
C LYS A 113 7.96 -4.12 18.44
N ASP A 114 8.41 -5.36 18.61
CA ASP A 114 9.78 -5.75 18.29
C ASP A 114 10.04 -5.70 16.78
N PHE A 115 9.05 -6.10 15.97
CA PHE A 115 9.12 -5.95 14.52
C PHE A 115 9.24 -4.46 14.13
N GLY A 116 8.40 -3.59 14.71
CA GLY A 116 8.47 -2.14 14.49
C GLY A 116 9.81 -1.53 14.88
N PHE A 117 10.40 -1.99 15.99
CA PHE A 117 11.72 -1.56 16.47
C PHE A 117 12.84 -1.89 15.47
N ILE A 118 12.84 -3.11 14.92
CA ILE A 118 13.84 -3.55 13.94
C ILE A 118 13.60 -2.86 12.59
N PHE A 119 12.34 -2.85 12.12
CA PHE A 119 11.94 -2.25 10.85
C PHE A 119 12.36 -0.77 10.79
N SER A 120 12.01 0.01 11.82
CA SER A 120 12.33 1.45 11.84
C SER A 120 13.84 1.71 11.79
N ARG A 121 14.65 0.88 12.44
CA ARG A 121 16.12 1.00 12.41
C ARG A 121 16.70 0.66 11.05
N LEU A 122 16.21 -0.41 10.42
CA LEU A 122 16.67 -0.82 9.09
C LEU A 122 16.42 0.31 8.07
N PHE A 123 15.21 0.87 8.04
CA PHE A 123 14.90 1.95 7.09
C PHE A 123 15.59 3.27 7.46
N SER A 124 15.80 3.58 8.74
CA SER A 124 16.62 4.72 9.16
C SER A 124 18.06 4.60 8.65
N ARG A 125 18.64 3.40 8.77
CA ARG A 125 19.95 3.09 8.19
C ARG A 125 19.93 3.21 6.67
N GLY A 126 18.87 2.75 6.00
CA GLY A 126 18.71 2.91 4.56
C GLY A 126 18.62 4.35 4.07
N LEU A 127 18.00 5.23 4.85
CA LEU A 127 18.01 6.68 4.57
C LEU A 127 19.44 7.26 4.71
N GLN A 128 20.19 6.83 5.73
CA GLN A 128 21.56 7.31 5.95
C GLN A 128 22.54 6.80 4.88
N GLU A 129 22.40 5.54 4.47
CA GLU A 129 23.26 4.90 3.47
C GLU A 129 22.82 5.19 2.02
N GLY A 130 21.62 5.73 1.83
CA GLY A 130 21.09 6.15 0.52
C GLY A 130 20.48 5.04 -0.34
N TRP A 131 20.37 3.80 0.16
CA TRP A 131 19.65 2.73 -0.55
C TRP A 131 18.13 2.84 -0.40
N PHE A 132 17.65 3.64 0.55
CA PHE A 132 16.24 4.02 0.70
C PHE A 132 16.12 5.54 0.68
N THR A 133 15.11 6.06 0.00
CA THR A 133 14.86 7.50 -0.11
C THR A 133 13.41 7.82 0.24
N GLY A 134 13.17 9.07 0.66
CA GLY A 134 11.81 9.57 0.81
C GLY A 134 11.03 9.56 -0.52
N HIS A 135 9.70 9.51 -0.42
CA HIS A 135 8.82 9.73 -1.57
C HIS A 135 8.91 11.21 -2.03
N PRO A 136 8.59 11.55 -3.29
CA PRO A 136 8.46 12.93 -3.73
C PRO A 136 7.54 13.71 -2.80
N TYR A 137 7.92 14.93 -2.47
CA TYR A 137 7.20 15.75 -1.51
C TYR A 137 7.15 17.21 -1.91
N GLU A 138 6.15 17.90 -1.37
CA GLU A 138 5.95 19.33 -1.47
C GLU A 138 5.93 19.92 -0.06
N VAL A 139 6.67 21.00 0.14
CA VAL A 139 6.64 21.75 1.40
C VAL A 139 5.48 22.74 1.34
N VAL A 140 4.47 22.55 2.18
CA VAL A 140 3.33 23.46 2.28
C VAL A 140 3.75 24.72 3.06
N PRO A 141 3.49 25.93 2.54
CA PRO A 141 3.91 27.17 3.20
C PRO A 141 3.16 27.43 4.52
N GLY A 142 3.77 28.22 5.40
CA GLY A 142 3.16 28.69 6.66
C GLY A 142 3.26 27.72 7.85
N GLY A 143 4.10 26.68 7.73
CA GLY A 143 4.32 25.71 8.80
C GLY A 143 3.03 25.05 9.28
N LEU A 144 2.75 25.13 10.58
CA LEU A 144 1.53 24.56 11.15
C LEU A 144 0.25 25.25 10.66
N ASN A 145 0.31 26.53 10.28
CA ASN A 145 -0.84 27.26 9.72
C ASN A 145 -1.25 26.70 8.34
N GLY A 146 -0.36 25.96 7.66
CA GLY A 146 -0.64 25.32 6.38
C GLY A 146 -1.38 23.97 6.48
N VAL A 147 -1.46 23.36 7.67
CA VAL A 147 -1.98 21.99 7.85
C VAL A 147 -3.43 21.87 7.38
N GLU A 148 -4.28 22.84 7.71
CA GLU A 148 -5.69 22.83 7.29
C GLU A 148 -5.81 22.77 5.76
N GLN A 149 -5.06 23.62 5.05
CA GLN A 149 -5.08 23.65 3.59
C GLN A 149 -4.53 22.36 2.98
N GLY A 150 -3.44 21.82 3.54
CA GLY A 150 -2.89 20.54 3.10
C GLY A 150 -3.88 19.39 3.23
N LEU A 151 -4.62 19.32 4.34
CA LEU A 151 -5.69 18.33 4.55
C LEU A 151 -6.87 18.52 3.60
N LYS A 152 -7.30 19.78 3.36
CA LYS A 152 -8.35 20.08 2.35
C LYS A 152 -7.93 19.62 0.96
N ASN A 153 -6.69 19.90 0.56
CA ASN A 153 -6.14 19.47 -0.73
C ASN A 153 -6.04 17.95 -0.84
N TYR A 154 -5.61 17.27 0.23
CA TYR A 154 -5.55 15.81 0.27
C TYR A 154 -6.94 15.20 0.08
N LYS A 155 -7.94 15.68 0.83
CA LYS A 155 -9.33 15.22 0.72
C LYS A 155 -9.92 15.49 -0.69
N ALA A 156 -9.57 16.60 -1.30
CA ALA A 156 -10.03 16.97 -2.64
C ALA A 156 -9.28 16.25 -3.78
N GLY A 157 -8.29 15.40 -3.48
CA GLY A 157 -7.52 14.68 -4.50
C GLY A 157 -6.59 15.57 -5.34
N VAL A 158 -6.27 16.78 -4.85
CA VAL A 158 -5.40 17.73 -5.55
C VAL A 158 -3.96 17.20 -5.63
N ASN A 159 -3.53 16.48 -4.60
CA ASN A 159 -2.21 15.92 -4.52
C ASN A 159 -2.16 14.55 -5.22
N SER A 160 -1.23 14.37 -6.16
CA SER A 160 -0.99 13.09 -6.83
C SER A 160 0.47 12.67 -6.72
N ALA A 161 0.70 11.44 -6.26
CA ALA A 161 2.03 10.80 -6.17
C ALA A 161 3.11 11.65 -5.46
N THR A 162 2.71 12.50 -4.51
CA THR A 162 3.59 13.32 -3.68
C THR A 162 3.13 13.28 -2.22
N LYS A 163 3.94 13.75 -1.28
CA LYS A 163 3.59 13.91 0.14
C LYS A 163 3.65 15.38 0.52
N TYR A 164 2.67 15.86 1.29
CA TYR A 164 2.78 17.17 1.92
C TYR A 164 3.68 17.10 3.16
N ILE A 165 4.60 18.05 3.26
CA ILE A 165 5.50 18.25 4.41
C ILE A 165 5.27 19.65 4.95
N PHE A 166 5.25 19.78 6.27
CA PHE A 166 5.06 21.04 6.97
C PHE A 166 6.29 21.32 7.82
N LYS A 167 6.96 22.44 7.57
CA LYS A 167 8.12 22.86 8.35
C LYS A 167 7.65 23.67 9.54
N ILE A 168 7.79 23.13 10.75
CA ILE A 168 7.29 23.79 11.97
C ILE A 168 7.91 25.19 12.15
N GLU A 169 9.18 25.36 11.77
CA GLU A 169 9.92 26.64 11.81
C GLU A 169 9.29 27.77 10.96
N ASP A 170 8.45 27.44 9.99
CA ASP A 170 7.76 28.43 9.14
C ASP A 170 6.45 28.96 9.77
N THR A 171 6.16 28.58 11.02
CA THR A 171 4.99 29.06 11.76
C THR A 171 5.30 30.42 12.40
N ILE A 172 4.62 31.46 11.93
CA ILE A 172 4.71 32.84 12.45
C ILE A 172 3.48 33.14 13.32
#